data_AF-A0A528BX24-F1
#
_entry.id   AF-A0A528BX24-F1
#
_cell.length_a   1.000
_cell.length_b   1.000
_cell.length_c   1.000
_cell.angle_alpha   90.00
_cell.angle_beta   90.00
_cell.angle_gamma   90.00
#
_symmetry.space_group_name_H-M   'P 1'
#
loop_
_entity.id
_entity.type
_entity.pdbx_description
1 polymer ?
#
loop_
_entity_poly.entity_id
_entity_poly.type
_entity_poly.pdbx_seq_one_letter_code
_entity_poly.pdbx_strand_id
1 'polypeptide(L)' 'PNMALDNAAYDRAEIDKSLKTVEAVKGDEAKVIVAFIIAGNPHRLEWKLRKVGDGWKITDLLSVTGEWALSQYQCE' A
#
# COMPACT_ATOMS: atom_id res chain seq x y z
N PRO A 1 7.50 0.05 -11.54
CA PRO A 1 6.81 -0.98 -10.72
C PRO A 1 5.66 -0.37 -9.93
N ASN A 2 4.49 -1.02 -9.90
CA ASN A 2 3.29 -0.53 -9.19
C ASN A 2 3.29 -1.01 -7.73
N MET A 3 4.30 -0.61 -6.96
CA MET A 3 4.55 -1.14 -5.61
C MET A 3 3.40 -0.84 -4.63
N ALA A 4 2.68 0.28 -4.81
CA ALA A 4 1.50 0.61 -4.01
C ALA A 4 0.35 -0.41 -4.16
N LEU A 5 0.34 -1.16 -5.26
CA LEU A 5 -0.60 -2.24 -5.56
C LEU A 5 0.11 -3.58 -5.71
N ASP A 6 1.12 -3.82 -4.87
CA ASP A 6 1.84 -5.10 -4.81
C ASP A 6 2.48 -5.55 -6.13
N ASN A 7 2.86 -4.59 -6.97
CA ASN A 7 3.33 -4.82 -8.34
C ASN A 7 2.33 -5.58 -9.24
N ALA A 8 1.07 -5.65 -8.84
CA ALA A 8 0.04 -6.31 -9.61
C ALA A 8 -0.24 -5.57 -10.92
N ALA A 9 -0.69 -6.33 -11.92
CA ALA A 9 -1.15 -5.78 -13.17
C ALA A 9 -2.28 -4.78 -12.89
N TYR A 10 -2.11 -3.55 -13.35
CA TYR A 10 -3.07 -2.49 -13.07
C TYR A 10 -4.30 -2.63 -13.98
N ASP A 11 -5.29 -3.40 -13.52
CA ASP A 11 -6.67 -3.31 -13.99
C ASP A 11 -7.49 -2.53 -12.97
N ARG A 12 -7.70 -1.25 -13.24
CA ARG A 12 -8.44 -0.35 -12.36
C ARG A 12 -9.87 -0.84 -12.11
N ALA A 13 -10.55 -1.39 -13.12
CA ALA A 13 -11.95 -1.79 -12.98
C ALA A 13 -12.10 -3.03 -12.10
N GLU A 14 -11.10 -3.92 -12.08
CA GLU A 14 -11.08 -5.07 -11.18
C GLU A 14 -10.71 -4.66 -9.75
N ILE A 15 -9.68 -3.82 -9.59
CA ILE A 15 -9.24 -3.31 -8.28
C ILE A 15 -10.39 -2.54 -7.62
N ASP A 16 -11.01 -1.59 -8.33
CA ASP A 16 -12.07 -0.73 -7.76
C ASP A 16 -13.28 -1.54 -7.25
N LYS A 17 -13.53 -2.75 -7.78
CA LYS A 17 -14.62 -3.64 -7.31
C LYS A 17 -14.34 -4.31 -5.98
N SER A 18 -13.06 -4.51 -5.64
CA SER A 18 -12.64 -5.31 -4.48
C SER A 18 -11.82 -4.53 -3.46
N LEU A 19 -11.39 -3.31 -3.81
CA LEU A 19 -10.55 -2.45 -2.99
C LEU A 19 -11.25 -2.11 -1.68
N LYS A 20 -10.55 -2.41 -0.59
CA LYS A 20 -10.91 -2.02 0.77
C LYS A 20 -9.72 -1.35 1.44
N THR A 21 -10.00 -0.24 2.10
CA THR A 21 -9.01 0.50 2.89
C THR A 21 -9.48 0.62 4.33
N VAL A 22 -8.54 0.50 5.26
CA VAL A 22 -8.75 0.81 6.68
C VAL A 22 -7.62 1.71 7.12
N GLU A 23 -7.95 2.91 7.58
CA GLU A 23 -6.98 3.91 8.00
C GLU A 23 -6.94 4.05 9.53
N ALA A 24 -5.75 4.30 10.04
CA ALA A 24 -5.49 4.64 11.43
C ALA A 24 -4.49 5.79 11.48
N VAL A 25 -4.87 6.91 12.09
CA VAL A 25 -4.03 8.11 12.23
C VAL A 25 -3.65 8.29 13.69
N LYS A 26 -2.36 8.55 13.95
CA LYS A 26 -1.80 8.84 15.27
C LYS A 26 -0.80 9.98 15.18
N GLY A 27 -1.26 11.20 15.47
CA GLY A 27 -0.44 12.41 15.36
C GLY A 27 0.01 12.62 13.92
N ASP A 28 1.33 12.67 13.70
CA ASP A 28 1.94 12.83 12.39
C ASP A 28 2.25 11.51 11.68
N GLU A 29 1.77 10.37 12.21
CA GLU A 29 1.91 9.07 11.57
C GLU A 29 0.53 8.53 11.19
N ALA A 30 0.45 7.89 10.02
CA ALA A 30 -0.76 7.21 9.57
C ALA A 30 -0.40 5.85 8.99
N LYS A 31 -1.34 4.92 9.13
CA LYS A 31 -1.26 3.58 8.56
C LYS A 31 -2.53 3.35 7.75
N VAL A 32 -2.37 2.87 6.53
CA VAL A 32 -3.50 2.45 5.69
C VAL A 32 -3.31 0.98 5.34
N ILE A 33 -4.23 0.13 5.79
CA ILE A 33 -4.31 -1.25 5.34
C ILE A 33 -5.11 -1.26 4.04
N VAL A 34 -4.52 -1.83 2.99
CA VAL A 34 -5.12 -1.93 1.67
C VAL A 34 -5.29 -3.39 1.32
N ALA A 35 -6.48 -3.77 0.87
CA ALA A 35 -6.77 -5.12 0.40
C ALA A 35 -7.59 -5.08 -0.89
N PHE A 36 -7.26 -5.93 -1.84
CA PHE A 36 -7.98 -6.08 -3.11
C PHE A 36 -7.74 -7.48 -3.69
N ILE A 37 -8.46 -7.83 -4.75
CA ILE A 37 -8.34 -9.11 -5.46
C ILE A 37 -8.09 -8.82 -6.94
N ILE A 38 -7.10 -9.50 -7.54
CA ILE A 38 -6.84 -9.46 -8.99
C ILE A 38 -6.66 -10.88 -9.50
N ALA A 39 -7.36 -11.23 -10.58
CA ALA A 39 -7.37 -12.57 -11.17
C ALA A 39 -7.64 -13.68 -10.13
N GLY A 40 -8.49 -13.39 -9.13
CA GLY A 40 -8.80 -14.30 -8.03
C GLY A 40 -7.75 -14.36 -6.90
N ASN A 41 -6.62 -13.67 -7.03
CA ASN A 41 -5.57 -13.63 -6.03
C ASN A 41 -5.78 -12.46 -5.06
N PRO A 42 -5.87 -12.71 -3.75
CA PRO A 42 -5.94 -11.63 -2.77
C PRO A 42 -4.57 -10.97 -2.62
N HIS A 43 -4.59 -9.64 -2.53
CA HIS A 43 -3.44 -8.81 -2.21
C HIS A 43 -3.73 -8.04 -0.94
N ARG A 44 -2.70 -7.90 -0.08
CA ARG A 44 -2.79 -7.09 1.13
C ARG A 44 -1.51 -6.31 1.35
N LEU A 45 -1.65 -5.00 1.49
CA LEU A 45 -0.57 -4.09 1.81
C LEU A 45 -0.86 -3.29 3.07
N GLU A 46 0.22 -2.85 3.71
CA GLU A 46 0.23 -1.79 4.70
C GLU A 46 1.03 -0.63 4.13
N TRP A 47 0.38 0.52 3.97
CA TRP A 47 1.03 1.78 3.65
C TRP A 47 1.31 2.52 4.96
N LYS A 48 2.58 2.85 5.20
CA LYS A 48 2.97 3.73 6.31
C LYS A 48 3.17 5.12 5.77
N LEU A 49 2.62 6.10 6.46
CA LEU A 49 2.69 7.50 6.08
C LEU A 49 3.15 8.35 7.26
N ARG A 50 3.82 9.45 6.92
CA ARG A 50 4.14 10.53 7.85
C ARG A 50 3.65 11.87 7.29
N LYS A 51 3.16 12.73 8.17
CA LYS A 51 2.78 14.10 7.83
C LYS A 51 4.06 14.94 7.66
N VAL A 52 4.20 15.59 6.51
CA VAL A 52 5.31 16.49 6.19
C VAL A 52 4.71 17.76 5.60
N GLY A 53 4.77 18.85 6.37
CA GLY A 53 4.02 20.07 6.06
C GLY A 53 2.51 19.79 6.08
N ASP A 54 1.82 20.18 5.02
CA ASP A 54 0.37 20.02 4.89
C ASP A 54 -0.06 18.70 4.23
N GLY A 55 0.88 17.80 3.95
CA GLY A 55 0.61 16.56 3.20
C GLY A 55 1.09 15.30 3.90
N TRP A 56 0.43 14.19 3.61
CA TRP A 56 0.90 12.85 3.95
C TRP A 56 1.89 12.35 2.90
N LYS A 57 3.01 11.79 3.34
CA LYS A 57 4.03 11.17 2.49
C LYS A 57 4.17 9.72 2.88
N ILE A 58 4.29 8.83 1.88
CA ILE A 58 4.56 7.42 2.11
C ILE A 58 5.98 7.28 2.66
N THR A 59 6.12 6.65 3.82
CA THR A 59 7.41 6.32 4.44
C THR A 59 7.82 4.88 4.19
N ASP A 60 6.84 3.99 3.98
CA ASP A 60 7.09 2.58 3.69
C ASP A 60 5.86 1.95 3.02
N LEU A 61 6.10 0.92 2.22
CA LEU A 61 5.09 0.03 1.67
C LEU A 61 5.46 -1.39 2.07
N LEU A 62 4.58 -2.07 2.80
CA LEU A 62 4.77 -3.45 3.19
C LEU A 62 3.72 -4.30 2.48
N SER A 63 4.16 -5.23 1.64
CA SER A 63 3.31 -6.26 1.09
C SER A 63 3.28 -7.46 2.03
N VAL A 64 2.10 -7.77 2.55
CA VAL A 64 1.88 -8.97 3.37
C VAL A 64 1.79 -10.20 2.48
N THR A 65 1.21 -10.05 1.28
CA THR A 65 1.01 -11.16 0.33
C THR A 65 2.25 -11.48 -0.48
N GLY A 66 3.02 -10.46 -0.86
CA GLY A 66 4.28 -10.59 -1.59
C GLY A 66 5.52 -10.69 -0.70
N GLU A 67 5.36 -10.63 0.63
CA GLU A 67 6.44 -10.74 1.63
C GLU A 67 7.63 -9.79 1.38
N TRP A 68 7.37 -8.56 0.93
CA TRP A 68 8.41 -7.55 0.68
C TRP A 68 8.07 -6.22 1.34
N ALA A 69 9.09 -5.40 1.64
CA ALA A 69 8.91 -4.03 2.12
C ALA A 69 9.77 -3.04 1.33
N LEU A 70 9.25 -1.85 1.03
CA LEU A 70 9.99 -0.81 0.32
C LEU A 70 11.28 -0.42 1.07
N SER A 71 11.20 -0.37 2.41
CA SER A 71 12.34 -0.12 3.29
C SER A 71 13.48 -1.16 3.22
N GLN A 72 13.25 -2.34 2.62
CA GLN A 72 14.32 -3.33 2.40
C GLN A 72 15.16 -3.01 1.15
N TYR A 73 14.65 -2.20 0.23
CA TYR A 73 15.40 -1.79 -0.94
C TYR A 73 16.30 -0.62 -0.56
N GLN A 74 17.61 -0.78 -0.79
CA GLN A 74 18.55 0.32 -0.65
C GLN A 74 18.54 1.17 -1.93
N CYS A 75 18.56 2.49 -1.78
CA CYS A 75 18.82 3.38 -2.91
C CYS A 75 20.32 3.32 -3.22
N GLU A 76 20.66 2.99 -4.46
CA GLU A 76 22.01 3.21 -5.02
C GLU A 76 22.24 4.69 -5.35
#